data_AF-A0A931ZKS1-F1
#
_entry.id   AF-A0A931ZKS1-F1
#
_cell.length_a   1.000
_cell.length_b   1.000
_cell.length_c   1.000
_cell.angle_alpha   90.00
_cell.angle_beta   90.00
_cell.angle_gamma   90.00
#
_symmetry.space_group_name_H-M   'P 1'
#
loop_
_entity.id
_entity.type
_entity.pdbx_description
1 polymer ?
#
loop_
_entity_poly.entity_id
_entity_poly.type
_entity_poly.pdbx_seq_one_letter_code
_entity_poly.pdbx_strand_id
1 'polypeptide(L)'
;MLKKKPPSKIILGLTISLIIINLTLLGYRRNTSPSSKPRPISHKLDTCSVTKEGNPLVETLTAKDEAVQGTFKGKVVDLKYDRVLSAYAIKLASLDNKQSYIFTTVEQKGLISTTKGEASGSALKTDQVLQVSFSCDTKSNGFRYTKVLIN
;
A
#
# COMPACT_ATOMS: atom_id res chain seq x y z
N MET A 1 1.75 76.57 -3.42
CA MET A 1 2.81 75.86 -4.18
C MET A 1 3.43 74.78 -3.29
N LEU A 2 3.19 73.50 -3.55
CA LEU A 2 3.74 72.36 -2.78
C LEU A 2 4.83 71.66 -3.60
N LYS A 3 6.10 71.76 -3.15
CA LYS A 3 7.25 71.05 -3.74
C LYS A 3 7.19 69.56 -3.36
N LYS A 4 6.97 68.68 -4.35
CA LYS A 4 7.16 67.21 -4.19
C LYS A 4 8.66 66.89 -4.16
N LYS A 5 9.12 66.26 -3.06
CA LYS A 5 10.45 65.66 -2.97
C LYS A 5 10.50 64.35 -3.77
N PRO A 6 11.61 64.04 -4.47
CA PRO A 6 11.75 62.79 -5.20
C PRO A 6 11.93 61.61 -4.22
N PRO A 7 11.40 60.41 -4.54
CA PRO A 7 11.60 59.24 -3.71
C PRO A 7 13.08 58.82 -3.71
N SER A 8 13.57 58.52 -2.51
CA SER A 8 14.94 58.06 -2.24
C SER A 8 15.28 56.82 -3.06
N LYS A 9 16.42 56.85 -3.76
CA LYS A 9 17.00 55.74 -4.56
C LYS A 9 17.14 54.42 -3.77
N ILE A 10 17.09 54.48 -2.45
CA ILE A 10 17.17 53.35 -1.53
C ILE A 10 15.90 52.47 -1.63
N ILE A 11 14.73 53.07 -1.85
CA ILE A 11 13.44 52.34 -1.89
C ILE A 11 13.32 51.51 -3.19
N LEU A 12 13.90 52.01 -4.28
CA LEU A 12 13.91 51.30 -5.56
C LEU A 12 14.86 50.09 -5.54
N GLY A 13 15.99 50.18 -4.83
CA GLY A 13 16.93 49.06 -4.68
C GLY A 13 16.35 47.89 -3.89
N LEU A 14 15.66 48.17 -2.78
CA LEU A 14 15.05 47.15 -1.91
C LEU A 14 13.95 46.35 -2.62
N THR A 15 13.16 47.00 -3.47
CA THR A 15 12.06 46.34 -4.20
C THR A 15 12.58 45.40 -5.28
N ILE A 16 13.67 45.75 -5.98
CA ILE A 16 14.30 44.90 -6.99
C ILE A 16 14.93 43.65 -6.35
N SER A 17 15.61 43.81 -5.21
CA SER A 17 16.21 42.66 -4.50
C SER A 17 15.17 41.64 -4.00
N LEU A 18 14.00 42.10 -3.53
CA LEU A 18 12.91 41.23 -3.08
C LEU A 18 12.29 40.40 -4.23
N ILE A 19 12.25 40.96 -5.44
CA ILE A 19 11.71 40.27 -6.63
C ILE A 19 12.67 39.16 -7.09
N ILE A 20 13.99 39.42 -7.08
CA ILE A 20 15.01 38.45 -7.51
C ILE A 20 15.06 37.23 -6.56
N ILE A 21 14.92 37.45 -5.26
CA ILE A 21 14.89 36.38 -4.24
C ILE A 21 13.65 35.48 -4.41
N ASN A 22 12.48 36.07 -4.70
CA ASN A 22 11.27 35.28 -4.95
C ASN A 22 11.36 34.45 -6.24
N LEU A 23 12.00 34.98 -7.29
CA LEU A 23 12.20 34.25 -8.55
C LEU A 23 13.16 33.07 -8.41
N THR A 24 14.21 33.20 -7.59
CA THR A 24 15.17 32.10 -7.32
C THR A 24 14.56 31.00 -6.46
N LEU A 25 13.74 31.35 -5.46
CA LEU A 25 12.98 30.39 -4.64
C LEU A 25 11.91 29.63 -5.44
N LEU A 26 11.25 30.28 -6.41
CA LEU A 26 10.32 29.60 -7.32
C LEU A 26 11.04 28.63 -8.28
N GLY A 27 12.23 28.99 -8.75
CA GLY A 27 13.04 28.15 -9.64
C GLY A 27 13.53 26.87 -8.95
N TYR A 28 13.94 26.95 -7.69
CA TYR A 28 14.41 25.78 -6.93
C TYR A 28 13.30 24.78 -6.60
N ARG A 29 12.03 25.21 -6.52
CA ARG A 29 10.90 24.31 -6.27
C ARG A 29 10.46 23.46 -7.46
N ARG A 30 11.01 23.68 -8.66
CA ARG A 30 10.59 22.95 -9.88
C ARG A 30 11.38 21.69 -10.21
N ASN A 31 12.45 21.36 -9.49
CA ASN A 31 13.33 20.25 -9.84
C ASN A 31 13.35 19.05 -8.88
N THR A 32 12.50 19.03 -7.86
CA THR A 32 12.16 17.77 -7.20
C THR A 32 11.02 17.12 -7.98
N SER A 33 11.34 16.52 -9.13
CA SER A 33 10.50 15.45 -9.64
C SER A 33 10.44 14.40 -8.53
N PRO A 34 9.26 14.09 -7.95
CA PRO A 34 9.17 12.97 -7.06
C PRO A 34 9.63 11.76 -7.87
N SER A 35 10.72 11.14 -7.44
CA SER A 35 11.14 9.83 -7.93
C SER A 35 9.88 8.96 -7.91
N SER A 36 9.31 8.73 -9.09
CA SER A 36 8.10 7.95 -9.26
C SER A 36 8.52 6.51 -9.03
N LYS A 37 8.67 6.14 -7.76
CA LYS A 37 8.73 4.74 -7.37
C LYS A 37 7.55 4.07 -8.07
N PRO A 38 7.77 2.98 -8.84
CA PRO A 38 6.70 2.28 -9.52
C PRO A 38 5.57 2.06 -8.53
N ARG A 39 4.39 2.62 -8.83
CA ARG A 39 3.24 2.44 -7.94
C ARG A 39 2.89 0.96 -8.01
N PRO A 40 2.93 0.22 -6.90
CA PRO A 40 2.65 -1.21 -6.96
C PRO A 40 1.22 -1.39 -7.49
N ILE A 41 1.10 -2.22 -8.52
CA ILE A 41 -0.19 -2.52 -9.12
C ILE A 41 -1.02 -3.23 -8.05
N SER A 42 -2.23 -2.72 -7.81
CA SER A 42 -3.11 -3.20 -6.74
C SER A 42 -4.16 -4.11 -7.36
N HIS A 43 -4.08 -5.41 -7.08
CA HIS A 43 -5.08 -6.37 -7.53
C HIS A 43 -5.88 -6.91 -6.35
N LYS A 44 -7.17 -7.17 -6.57
CA LYS A 44 -7.99 -7.91 -5.62
C LYS A 44 -7.80 -9.40 -5.90
N LEU A 45 -7.51 -10.16 -4.86
CA LEU A 45 -7.25 -11.60 -4.91
C LEU A 45 -8.54 -12.34 -4.57
N ASP A 46 -9.38 -12.65 -5.56
CA ASP A 46 -10.66 -13.34 -5.37
C ASP A 46 -10.93 -14.47 -6.38
N THR A 47 -9.95 -14.84 -7.20
CA THR A 47 -10.06 -15.94 -8.17
C THR A 47 -8.82 -16.82 -8.15
N CYS A 48 -8.96 -18.05 -8.67
CA CYS A 48 -7.83 -18.97 -8.85
C CYS A 48 -6.83 -18.53 -9.92
N SER A 49 -7.02 -17.40 -10.59
CA SER A 49 -6.10 -16.88 -11.62
C SER A 49 -4.66 -16.70 -11.10
N VAL A 50 -4.50 -16.61 -9.78
CA VAL A 50 -3.20 -16.45 -9.12
C VAL A 50 -2.40 -17.74 -8.96
N THR A 51 -2.95 -18.90 -9.33
CA THR A 51 -2.24 -20.18 -9.31
C THR A 51 -1.46 -20.46 -10.61
N LYS A 52 -1.40 -19.50 -11.54
CA LYS A 52 -0.65 -19.65 -12.79
C LYS A 52 0.86 -19.60 -12.55
N GLU A 53 1.60 -20.44 -13.29
CA GLU A 53 3.06 -20.53 -13.26
C GLU A 53 3.71 -19.14 -13.44
N GLY A 54 4.77 -18.86 -12.69
CA GLY A 54 5.42 -17.55 -12.66
C GLY A 54 4.77 -16.50 -11.75
N ASN A 55 3.71 -16.85 -11.02
CA ASN A 55 3.14 -15.97 -10.00
C ASN A 55 3.97 -16.01 -8.69
N PRO A 56 4.59 -14.90 -8.26
CA PRO A 56 5.40 -14.84 -7.05
C PRO A 56 4.59 -14.98 -5.75
N LEU A 57 3.26 -15.10 -5.82
CA LEU A 57 2.37 -15.38 -4.69
C LEU A 57 2.33 -16.86 -4.27
N VAL A 58 3.05 -17.73 -4.97
CA VAL A 58 2.96 -19.17 -4.74
C VAL A 58 4.36 -19.74 -4.46
N GLU A 59 4.72 -19.79 -3.18
CA GLU A 59 5.97 -20.45 -2.73
C GLU A 59 5.93 -21.98 -2.93
N THR A 60 4.73 -22.58 -2.91
CA THR A 60 4.53 -24.03 -3.09
C THR A 60 3.21 -24.30 -3.81
N LEU A 61 3.25 -24.91 -5.00
CA LEU A 61 2.06 -25.47 -5.67
C LEU A 61 1.94 -26.95 -5.25
N THR A 62 1.22 -27.23 -4.18
CA THR A 62 0.82 -28.62 -3.88
C THR A 62 -0.56 -28.84 -4.44
N ALA A 63 -0.64 -29.46 -5.63
CA ALA A 63 -1.90 -29.97 -6.14
C ALA A 63 -2.25 -31.21 -5.33
N LYS A 64 -3.32 -31.13 -4.53
CA LYS A 64 -3.86 -32.28 -3.82
C LYS A 64 -5.35 -32.33 -4.07
N ASP A 65 -5.81 -33.41 -4.68
CA ASP A 65 -7.23 -33.70 -4.87
C ASP A 65 -8.02 -32.52 -5.48
N GLU A 66 -7.40 -31.75 -6.39
CA GLU A 66 -7.97 -30.60 -7.14
C GLU A 66 -7.95 -29.24 -6.42
N ALA A 67 -7.27 -29.12 -5.29
CA ALA A 67 -7.00 -27.84 -4.64
C ALA A 67 -5.54 -27.40 -4.83
N VAL A 68 -5.36 -26.11 -5.11
CA VAL A 68 -4.07 -25.40 -5.03
C VAL A 68 -4.01 -24.64 -3.72
N GLN A 69 -2.86 -24.66 -3.05
CA GLN A 69 -2.59 -23.84 -1.87
C GLN A 69 -1.45 -22.87 -2.16
N GLY A 70 -1.40 -21.74 -1.45
CA GLY A 70 -0.35 -20.75 -1.60
C GLY A 70 -0.24 -19.81 -0.41
N THR A 71 0.86 -19.06 -0.37
CA THR A 71 1.20 -18.12 0.70
C THR A 71 1.70 -16.80 0.13
N PHE A 72 1.14 -15.69 0.62
CA PHE A 72 1.66 -14.35 0.35
C PHE A 72 2.23 -13.73 1.61
N LYS A 73 3.52 -13.40 1.60
CA LYS A 73 4.17 -12.65 2.66
C LYS A 73 4.38 -11.19 2.24
N GLY A 74 3.90 -10.25 3.04
CA GLY A 74 3.96 -8.84 2.69
C GLY A 74 3.80 -7.91 3.88
N LYS A 75 4.15 -6.63 3.68
CA LYS A 75 3.97 -5.56 4.65
C LYS A 75 2.60 -4.91 4.48
N VAL A 76 1.88 -4.66 5.57
CA VAL A 76 0.59 -3.94 5.55
C VAL A 76 0.84 -2.47 5.21
N VAL A 77 0.34 -2.04 4.06
CA VAL A 77 0.46 -0.66 3.56
C VAL A 77 -0.84 0.12 3.63
N ASP A 78 -1.98 -0.57 3.72
CA ASP A 78 -3.30 0.03 3.97
C ASP A 78 -4.14 -1.00 4.73
N LEU A 79 -4.97 -0.52 5.66
CA LEU A 79 -5.87 -1.36 6.45
C LEU A 79 -7.18 -0.61 6.64
N LYS A 80 -8.28 -1.17 6.14
CA LYS A 80 -9.61 -0.59 6.24
C LYS A 80 -10.58 -1.59 6.83
N TYR A 81 -11.34 -1.15 7.81
CA TYR A 81 -12.43 -1.93 8.37
C TYR A 81 -13.74 -1.55 7.70
N ASP A 82 -14.39 -2.52 7.06
CA ASP A 82 -15.73 -2.41 6.53
C ASP A 82 -16.73 -2.84 7.60
N ARG A 83 -17.49 -1.88 8.13
CA ARG A 83 -18.49 -2.12 9.18
C ARG A 83 -19.71 -2.88 8.67
N VAL A 84 -20.06 -2.74 7.39
CA VAL A 84 -21.23 -3.39 6.79
C VAL A 84 -20.95 -4.88 6.63
N LEU A 85 -19.77 -5.22 6.13
CA LEU A 85 -19.34 -6.61 5.93
C LEU A 85 -18.70 -7.24 7.17
N SER A 86 -18.46 -6.45 8.23
CA SER A 86 -17.66 -6.86 9.40
C SER A 86 -16.34 -7.51 8.97
N ALA A 87 -15.64 -6.86 8.05
CA ALA A 87 -14.46 -7.40 7.37
C ALA A 87 -13.32 -6.39 7.32
N TYR A 88 -12.09 -6.89 7.30
CA TYR A 88 -10.89 -6.08 7.08
C TYR A 88 -10.42 -6.22 5.62
N ALA A 89 -10.30 -5.08 4.93
CA ALA A 89 -9.57 -4.98 3.67
C ALA A 89 -8.12 -4.63 3.99
N ILE A 90 -7.25 -5.63 3.83
CA ILE A 90 -5.82 -5.55 4.15
C ILE A 90 -5.05 -5.42 2.84
N LYS A 91 -4.42 -4.28 2.60
CA LYS A 91 -3.51 -4.13 1.48
C LYS A 91 -2.10 -4.52 1.91
N LEU A 92 -1.60 -5.58 1.32
CA LEU A 92 -0.25 -6.08 1.55
C LEU A 92 0.63 -5.78 0.34
N ALA A 93 1.78 -5.14 0.56
CA ALA A 93 2.83 -5.01 -0.44
C ALA A 93 3.85 -6.14 -0.26
N SER A 94 4.33 -6.73 -1.34
CA SER A 94 5.43 -7.70 -1.30
C SER A 94 6.66 -7.08 -0.65
N LEU A 95 7.51 -7.90 -0.03
CA LEU A 95 8.69 -7.41 0.70
C LEU A 95 9.71 -6.68 -0.20
N ASP A 96 9.72 -6.99 -1.49
CA ASP A 96 10.51 -6.29 -2.52
C ASP A 96 9.79 -5.08 -3.13
N ASN A 97 8.59 -4.75 -2.64
CA ASN A 97 7.71 -3.66 -3.08
C ASN A 97 7.29 -3.70 -4.57
N LYS A 98 7.46 -4.83 -5.26
CA LYS A 98 7.09 -4.94 -6.67
C LYS A 98 5.59 -5.14 -6.88
N GLN A 99 4.90 -5.73 -5.92
CA GLN A 99 3.48 -6.08 -6.05
C GLN A 99 2.70 -5.70 -4.81
N SER A 100 1.40 -5.42 -4.97
CA SER A 100 0.51 -5.23 -3.84
C SER A 100 -0.86 -5.84 -4.10
N TYR A 101 -1.44 -6.43 -3.07
CA TYR A 101 -2.75 -7.05 -3.19
C TYR A 101 -3.64 -6.70 -2.01
N ILE A 102 -4.94 -6.68 -2.28
CA ILE A 102 -5.97 -6.45 -1.26
C ILE A 102 -6.60 -7.79 -0.89
N PHE A 103 -6.52 -8.11 0.39
CA PHE A 103 -7.10 -9.29 1.01
C PHE A 103 -8.30 -8.85 1.84
N THR A 104 -9.48 -9.40 1.57
CA THR A 104 -10.69 -9.06 2.33
C THR A 104 -11.02 -10.21 3.28
N THR A 105 -10.81 -10.00 4.58
CA THR A 105 -10.97 -11.05 5.59
C THR A 105 -12.18 -10.75 6.45
N VAL A 106 -13.21 -11.58 6.36
CA VAL A 106 -14.32 -11.58 7.31
C VAL A 106 -13.82 -12.20 8.62
N GLU A 107 -14.18 -11.61 9.76
CA GLU A 107 -13.78 -12.12 11.07
C GLU A 107 -14.26 -13.57 11.24
N GLN A 108 -13.31 -14.50 11.39
CA GLN A 108 -13.59 -15.92 11.60
C GLN A 108 -12.61 -16.49 12.60
N LYS A 109 -13.11 -17.35 13.50
CA LYS A 109 -12.29 -18.04 14.50
C LYS A 109 -11.15 -18.80 13.81
N GLY A 110 -9.92 -18.60 14.28
CA GLY A 110 -8.72 -19.25 13.76
C GLY A 110 -8.18 -18.71 12.42
N LEU A 111 -8.89 -17.79 11.76
CA LEU A 111 -8.42 -17.20 10.51
C LEU A 111 -7.21 -16.30 10.75
N ILE A 112 -7.25 -15.49 11.81
CA ILE A 112 -6.17 -14.57 12.17
C ILE A 112 -5.41 -15.16 13.35
N SER A 113 -4.09 -15.13 13.29
CA SER A 113 -3.23 -15.71 14.31
C SER A 113 -1.95 -14.90 14.46
N THR A 114 -1.35 -14.96 15.64
CA THR A 114 0.02 -14.55 15.91
C THR A 114 0.89 -15.78 16.12
N THR A 115 2.20 -15.59 16.29
CA THR A 115 3.11 -16.66 16.74
C THR A 115 2.76 -17.22 18.13
N LYS A 116 1.95 -16.52 18.92
CA LYS A 116 1.53 -16.92 20.28
C LYS A 116 0.17 -17.61 20.32
N GLY A 117 -0.56 -17.68 19.20
CA GLY A 117 -1.88 -18.30 19.13
C GLY A 117 -2.88 -17.48 18.33
N GLU A 118 -4.16 -17.81 18.50
CA GLU A 118 -5.27 -17.18 17.80
C GLU A 118 -5.37 -15.67 18.11
N ALA A 119 -5.77 -14.87 17.12
CA ALA A 119 -5.98 -13.44 17.25
C ALA A 119 -7.22 -13.00 16.47
N SER A 120 -7.67 -11.78 16.72
CA SER A 120 -8.79 -11.16 16.01
C SER A 120 -8.30 -10.12 14.99
N GLY A 121 -9.19 -9.67 14.10
CA GLY A 121 -8.91 -8.61 13.13
C GLY A 121 -8.46 -7.30 13.77
N SER A 122 -8.85 -7.03 15.01
CA SER A 122 -8.39 -5.87 15.77
C SER A 122 -6.88 -5.87 16.08
N ALA A 123 -6.23 -7.04 16.01
CA ALA A 123 -4.78 -7.15 16.18
C ALA A 123 -4.01 -6.66 14.94
N LEU A 124 -4.70 -6.49 13.80
CA LEU A 124 -4.09 -6.04 12.56
C LEU A 124 -3.70 -4.55 12.64
N LYS A 125 -2.50 -4.23 12.18
CA LYS A 125 -1.93 -2.88 12.16
C LYS A 125 -1.25 -2.59 10.83
N THR A 126 -1.15 -1.32 10.47
CA THR A 126 -0.27 -0.90 9.39
C THR A 126 1.18 -1.16 9.77
N ASP A 127 2.04 -1.25 8.76
CA ASP A 127 3.48 -1.47 8.86
C ASP A 127 3.97 -2.82 9.41
N GLN A 128 3.08 -3.72 9.84
CA GLN A 128 3.45 -5.08 10.21
C GLN A 128 3.65 -5.98 8.99
N VAL A 129 4.42 -7.06 9.16
CA VAL A 129 4.54 -8.11 8.16
C VAL A 129 3.51 -9.20 8.43
N LEU A 130 2.70 -9.53 7.43
CA LEU A 130 1.76 -10.63 7.47
C LEU A 130 2.16 -11.72 6.50
N GLN A 131 1.72 -12.93 6.79
CA GLN A 131 1.68 -14.05 5.86
C GLN A 131 0.24 -14.52 5.70
N VAL A 132 -0.30 -14.39 4.50
CA VAL A 132 -1.67 -14.83 4.16
C VAL A 132 -1.59 -16.13 3.38
N SER A 133 -2.14 -17.19 3.94
CA SER A 133 -2.34 -18.47 3.27
C SER A 133 -3.71 -18.49 2.59
N PHE A 134 -3.75 -19.07 1.40
CA PHE A 134 -4.98 -19.25 0.64
C PHE A 134 -5.03 -20.64 0.01
N SER A 135 -6.25 -21.04 -0.34
CA SER A 135 -6.52 -22.22 -1.14
C SER A 135 -7.50 -21.88 -2.25
N CYS A 136 -7.29 -22.49 -3.40
CA CYS A 136 -8.14 -22.43 -4.56
C CYS A 136 -8.60 -23.86 -4.87
N ASP A 137 -9.91 -24.07 -4.94
CA ASP A 137 -10.49 -25.26 -5.57
C ASP A 137 -10.57 -25.04 -7.09
N THR A 138 -9.87 -25.88 -7.85
CA THR A 138 -9.76 -25.73 -9.31
C THR A 138 -11.01 -26.20 -10.06
N LYS A 139 -11.86 -27.04 -9.46
CA LYS A 139 -13.13 -27.47 -10.07
C LYS A 139 -14.20 -26.39 -9.93
N SER A 140 -14.34 -25.83 -8.73
CA SER A 140 -15.36 -24.81 -8.45
C SER A 140 -14.86 -23.38 -8.72
N ASN A 141 -13.57 -23.22 -9.03
CA ASN A 141 -12.88 -21.92 -9.07
C ASN A 141 -13.03 -21.14 -7.73
N GLY A 142 -13.20 -21.89 -6.64
CA GLY A 142 -13.46 -21.35 -5.31
C GLY A 142 -12.18 -20.90 -4.63
N PHE A 143 -11.99 -19.59 -4.49
CA PHE A 143 -10.84 -19.02 -3.80
C PHE A 143 -11.18 -18.68 -2.35
N ARG A 144 -10.36 -19.12 -1.40
CA ARG A 144 -10.56 -18.89 0.04
C ARG A 144 -9.25 -18.62 0.77
N TYR A 145 -9.26 -17.62 1.64
CA TYR A 145 -8.18 -17.41 2.61
C TYR A 145 -8.28 -18.46 3.72
N THR A 146 -7.18 -19.14 4.02
CA THR A 146 -7.14 -20.20 5.03
C THR A 146 -6.51 -19.73 6.33
N LYS A 147 -5.59 -18.75 6.26
CA LYS A 147 -4.92 -18.18 7.44
C LYS A 147 -4.31 -16.82 7.16
N VAL A 148 -4.27 -15.96 8.17
CA VAL A 148 -3.53 -14.70 8.22
C VAL A 148 -2.66 -14.74 9.47
N LEU A 149 -1.35 -14.92 9.28
CA LEU A 149 -0.37 -14.94 10.35
C LEU A 149 0.27 -13.55 10.50
N ILE A 150 0.18 -12.99 11.69
CA ILE A 150 0.89 -11.80 12.13
C ILE A 150 2.27 -12.25 12.62
N ASN A 151 3.32 -11.83 11.91
CA ASN A 151 4.71 -12.16 12.22
C ASN A 151 5.36 -11.11 13.13
#